data_AF-A0A450Y490-F1
#
_entry.id   AF-A0A450Y490-F1
#
_cell.length_a   1.000
_cell.length_b   1.000
_cell.length_c   1.000
_cell.angle_alpha   90.00
_cell.angle_beta   90.00
_cell.angle_gamma   90.00
#
_symmetry.space_group_name_H-M   'P 1'
#
loop_
_entity.id
_entity.type
_entity.pdbx_description
1 polymer ?
#
loop_
_entity_poly.entity_id
_entity_poly.type
_entity_poly.pdbx_seq_one_letter_code
_entity_poly.pdbx_strand_id
1 'polypeptide(L)'
;NKHLILKDRENHIFLDPLLCRARDEEGRKKDPEVFREDIRLTPERLRTVVSYLESINLEDTDLDSRGRAFEAFMGSFFRGDFGQYFTPRPIVSFVVDCLPIKNDSLVLDTSCGSGGFLLHALDKVRKQANEYHDKSTAKGAVDHCNYWHNFAEKNLFGIEINQGCSVLVANLIF
;
A
#
# COMPACT_ATOMS: atom_id res chain seq x y z
N ASN A 1 0.91 3.60 21.75
CA ASN A 1 1.91 2.93 20.88
C ASN A 1 2.98 2.12 21.65
N LYS A 2 2.66 1.36 22.73
CA LYS A 2 3.67 0.68 23.59
C LYS A 2 3.30 -0.72 24.14
N HIS A 3 2.24 -1.38 23.67
CA HIS A 3 1.66 -2.53 24.41
C HIS A 3 1.55 -3.87 23.69
N LEU A 4 2.14 -4.05 22.50
CA LEU A 4 2.22 -5.39 21.88
C LEU A 4 3.44 -6.21 22.31
N ILE A 5 4.41 -5.53 22.91
CA ILE A 5 5.75 -6.04 23.14
C ILE A 5 5.99 -6.00 24.63
N LEU A 6 5.94 -7.17 25.26
CA LEU A 6 6.43 -7.32 26.62
C LEU A 6 7.94 -7.50 26.54
N LYS A 7 8.67 -6.63 27.22
CA LYS A 7 10.12 -6.74 27.37
C LYS A 7 10.40 -7.34 28.73
N ASP A 8 11.16 -8.44 28.77
CA ASP A 8 11.70 -8.91 30.04
C ASP A 8 12.78 -7.95 30.57
N ARG A 9 13.37 -8.26 31.73
CA ARG A 9 14.41 -7.43 32.34
C ARG A 9 15.70 -7.33 31.51
N GLU A 10 15.88 -8.22 30.52
CA GLU A 10 17.00 -8.26 29.59
C GLU A 10 16.62 -7.69 28.21
N ASN A 11 15.44 -7.06 28.09
CA ASN A 11 14.92 -6.41 26.88
C ASN A 11 14.52 -7.39 25.77
N HIS A 12 14.27 -8.67 26.08
CA HIS A 12 13.76 -9.63 25.10
C HIS A 12 12.27 -9.38 24.81
N ILE A 13 11.96 -9.18 23.54
CA ILE A 13 10.60 -8.99 23.00
C ILE A 13 9.81 -10.31 23.07
N PHE A 14 8.73 -10.35 23.84
CA PHE A 14 7.74 -11.42 23.79
C PHE A 14 6.40 -10.87 23.26
N LEU A 15 5.83 -11.59 22.29
CA LEU A 15 4.48 -11.35 21.78
C LEU A 15 3.51 -12.09 22.68
N ASP A 16 2.66 -11.35 23.40
CA ASP A 16 1.61 -11.95 24.21
C ASP A 16 0.50 -12.51 23.30
N PRO A 17 0.20 -13.82 23.33
CA PRO A 17 -0.79 -14.43 22.46
C PRO A 17 -2.22 -13.91 22.63
N LEU A 18 -2.59 -13.45 23.83
CA LEU A 18 -3.92 -12.88 24.10
C LEU A 18 -4.02 -11.47 23.52
N LEU A 19 -2.97 -10.67 23.62
CA LEU A 19 -2.88 -9.34 23.03
C LEU A 19 -2.87 -9.37 21.50
N CYS A 20 -2.19 -10.36 20.89
CA CYS A 20 -2.24 -10.55 19.44
C CYS A 20 -3.67 -10.87 18.98
N ARG A 21 -4.35 -11.81 19.66
CA ARG A 21 -5.75 -12.15 19.35
C ARG A 21 -6.72 -10.97 19.55
N ALA A 22 -6.57 -10.23 20.65
CA ALA A 22 -7.40 -9.06 20.91
C ALA A 22 -7.25 -7.99 19.82
N ARG A 23 -6.04 -7.80 19.30
CA ARG A 23 -5.78 -6.86 18.18
C ARG A 23 -6.22 -7.39 16.83
N ASP A 24 -6.14 -8.69 16.58
CA ASP A 24 -6.71 -9.28 15.38
C ASP A 24 -8.24 -9.15 15.37
N GLU A 25 -8.90 -9.28 16.53
CA GLU A 25 -10.34 -9.02 16.68
C GLU A 25 -10.69 -7.54 16.51
N GLU A 26 -9.87 -6.63 17.04
CA GLU A 26 -10.04 -5.19 16.84
C GLU A 26 -9.82 -4.79 15.37
N GLY A 27 -8.79 -5.36 14.73
CA GLY A 27 -8.51 -5.20 13.30
C GLY A 27 -9.66 -5.69 12.44
N ARG A 28 -10.21 -6.87 12.74
CA ARG A 28 -11.41 -7.42 12.07
C ARG A 28 -12.64 -6.53 12.18
N LYS A 29 -12.83 -5.83 13.30
CA LYS A 29 -13.92 -4.86 13.47
C LYS A 29 -13.68 -3.59 12.67
N LYS A 30 -12.42 -3.14 12.59
CA LYS A 30 -12.04 -1.89 11.95
C LYS A 30 -11.97 -2.00 10.43
N ASP A 31 -11.39 -3.07 9.92
CA ASP A 31 -11.25 -3.34 8.51
C ASP A 31 -11.43 -4.86 8.22
N PRO A 32 -12.68 -5.29 8.04
CA PRO A 32 -12.99 -6.70 7.81
C PRO A 32 -12.52 -7.20 6.44
N GLU A 33 -12.15 -6.31 5.51
CA GLU A 33 -11.60 -6.71 4.21
C GLU A 33 -10.11 -7.07 4.30
N VAL A 34 -9.38 -6.39 5.17
CA VAL A 34 -7.95 -6.61 5.40
C VAL A 34 -7.72 -7.80 6.35
N PHE A 35 -8.45 -7.89 7.46
CA PHE A 35 -8.23 -8.93 8.48
C PHE A 35 -9.11 -10.18 8.28
N ARG A 36 -9.24 -10.66 7.04
CA ARG A 36 -10.12 -11.79 6.70
C ARG A 36 -9.62 -13.14 7.22
N GLU A 37 -8.31 -13.36 7.19
CA GLU A 37 -7.69 -14.62 7.58
C GLU A 37 -6.84 -14.47 8.83
N ASP A 38 -6.70 -15.57 9.58
CA ASP A 38 -5.76 -15.62 10.70
C ASP A 38 -4.31 -15.60 10.20
N ILE A 39 -3.44 -14.92 10.96
CA ILE A 39 -2.01 -14.85 10.64
C ILE A 39 -1.38 -16.24 10.77
N ARG A 40 -0.96 -16.82 9.64
CA ARG A 40 -0.35 -18.16 9.56
C ARG A 40 1.19 -18.14 9.76
N LEU A 41 1.67 -17.38 10.74
CA LEU A 41 3.10 -17.29 11.07
C LEU A 41 3.38 -17.92 12.44
N THR A 42 4.54 -18.58 12.58
CA THR A 42 4.98 -19.03 13.90
C THR A 42 5.35 -17.82 14.77
N PRO A 43 5.23 -17.92 16.11
CA PRO A 43 5.55 -16.82 17.02
C PRO A 43 6.97 -16.26 16.82
N GLU A 44 7.95 -17.12 16.48
CA GLU A 44 9.33 -16.70 16.22
C GLU A 44 9.43 -15.84 14.97
N ARG A 45 8.77 -16.26 13.87
CA ARG A 45 8.75 -15.49 12.62
C ARG A 45 8.01 -14.18 12.78
N LEU A 46 6.90 -14.20 13.50
CA LEU A 46 6.12 -13.00 13.80
C LEU A 46 6.97 -12.00 14.60
N ARG A 47 7.69 -12.47 15.62
CA ARG A 47 8.63 -11.64 16.40
C ARG A 47 9.71 -11.02 15.52
N THR A 48 10.30 -11.79 14.61
CA THR A 48 11.30 -11.27 13.67
C THR A 48 10.72 -10.16 12.78
N VAL A 49 9.55 -10.37 12.18
CA VAL A 49 8.89 -9.35 11.35
C VAL A 49 8.58 -8.09 12.16
N VAL A 50 7.99 -8.25 13.35
CA VAL A 50 7.68 -7.13 14.25
C VAL A 50 8.95 -6.37 14.64
N SER A 51 10.07 -7.06 14.91
CA SER A 51 11.33 -6.40 15.27
C SER A 51 11.92 -5.52 14.17
N TYR A 52 11.66 -5.86 12.90
CA TYR A 52 12.06 -5.01 11.78
C TYR A 52 11.15 -3.79 11.64
N LEU A 53 9.84 -4.00 11.80
CA LEU A 53 8.83 -2.97 11.55
C LEU A 53 8.60 -2.01 12.73
N GLU A 54 8.82 -2.44 13.98
CA GLU A 54 8.55 -1.63 15.17
C GLU A 54 9.39 -0.34 15.23
N SER A 55 10.56 -0.36 14.58
CA SER A 55 11.48 0.78 14.53
C SER A 55 11.05 1.85 13.52
N ILE A 56 10.07 1.54 12.67
CA ILE A 56 9.58 2.42 11.61
C ILE A 56 8.39 3.23 12.17
N ASN A 57 8.57 4.54 12.29
CA ASN A 57 7.48 5.44 12.67
C ASN A 57 6.61 5.75 11.43
N LEU A 58 5.42 5.18 11.38
CA LEU A 58 4.42 5.41 10.32
C LEU A 58 3.49 6.62 10.58
N GLU A 59 3.47 7.16 11.80
CA GLU A 59 2.59 8.29 12.18
C GLU A 59 3.19 9.66 11.79
N ASP A 60 4.50 9.85 11.94
CA ASP A 60 5.22 11.09 11.58
C ASP A 60 5.94 10.99 10.22
N THR A 61 5.62 10.00 9.41
CA THR A 61 6.32 9.84 8.13
C THR A 61 5.84 10.90 7.15
N ASP A 62 6.77 11.79 6.79
CA ASP A 62 6.57 12.90 5.87
C ASP A 62 5.91 12.42 4.55
N LEU A 63 5.15 13.28 3.88
CA LEU A 63 4.47 12.96 2.60
C LEU A 63 5.43 12.28 1.60
N ASP A 64 6.69 12.70 1.65
CA ASP A 64 7.80 12.24 0.83
C ASP A 64 8.22 10.77 1.12
N SER A 65 8.10 10.34 2.38
CA SER A 65 8.44 8.98 2.79
C SER A 65 7.40 7.95 2.37
N ARG A 66 6.11 8.31 2.39
CA ARG A 66 5.02 7.49 1.82
C ARG A 66 5.18 7.34 0.32
N GLY A 67 5.52 8.43 -0.37
CA GLY A 67 5.87 8.40 -1.79
C GLY A 67 7.03 7.45 -2.10
N ARG A 68 8.10 7.47 -1.31
CA ARG A 68 9.24 6.55 -1.47
C ARG A 68 8.88 5.09 -1.17
N ALA A 69 8.09 4.84 -0.12
CA ALA A 69 7.62 3.48 0.21
C ALA A 69 6.77 2.90 -0.93
N PHE A 70 5.87 3.72 -1.48
CA PHE A 70 5.07 3.38 -2.65
C PHE A 70 5.94 3.04 -3.87
N GLU A 71 6.97 3.84 -4.19
CA GLU A 71 7.89 3.56 -5.30
C GLU A 71 8.68 2.27 -5.12
N ALA A 72 9.22 2.05 -3.91
CA ALA A 72 9.95 0.83 -3.58
C ALA A 72 9.05 -0.40 -3.72
N PHE A 73 7.80 -0.28 -3.26
CA PHE A 73 6.78 -1.31 -3.39
C PHE A 73 6.43 -1.57 -4.86
N MET A 74 6.17 -0.55 -5.69
CA MET A 74 5.93 -0.74 -7.12
C MET A 74 7.06 -1.56 -7.75
N GLY A 75 8.31 -1.21 -7.47
CA GLY A 75 9.49 -1.89 -8.01
C GLY A 75 9.55 -3.38 -7.68
N SER A 76 9.23 -3.78 -6.44
CA SER A 76 9.21 -5.18 -6.00
C SER A 76 7.98 -5.93 -6.49
N PHE A 77 6.83 -5.27 -6.48
CA PHE A 77 5.53 -5.85 -6.81
C PHE A 77 5.42 -6.29 -8.27
N PHE A 78 6.05 -5.55 -9.17
CA PHE A 78 6.11 -5.92 -10.58
C PHE A 78 7.17 -6.99 -10.91
N ARG A 79 7.87 -7.56 -9.91
CA ARG A 79 8.76 -8.72 -10.09
C ARG A 79 7.98 -9.95 -9.65
N GLY A 80 7.38 -10.64 -10.62
CA GLY A 80 6.39 -11.70 -10.35
C GLY A 80 6.96 -12.95 -9.71
N ASP A 81 6.12 -13.60 -8.90
CA ASP A 81 6.28 -14.99 -8.44
C ASP A 81 5.12 -15.86 -8.97
N PHE A 82 5.49 -17.08 -9.38
CA PHE A 82 4.74 -18.26 -9.83
C PHE A 82 3.27 -18.15 -10.30
N GLY A 83 3.06 -18.41 -11.61
CA GLY A 83 1.85 -19.06 -12.14
C GLY A 83 0.73 -18.15 -12.66
N GLN A 84 0.85 -16.83 -12.53
CA GLN A 84 -0.13 -15.86 -13.01
C GLN A 84 0.34 -15.23 -14.35
N TYR A 85 -0.56 -15.09 -15.33
CA TYR A 85 -0.25 -14.40 -16.58
C TYR A 85 -0.28 -12.89 -16.35
N PHE A 86 0.91 -12.28 -16.25
CA PHE A 86 1.04 -10.83 -16.14
C PHE A 86 1.09 -10.16 -17.52
N THR A 87 0.35 -9.06 -17.68
CA THR A 87 0.53 -8.17 -18.83
C THR A 87 1.94 -7.56 -18.78
N PRO A 88 2.78 -7.71 -19.84
CA PRO A 88 4.13 -7.16 -19.84
C PRO A 88 4.11 -5.64 -19.60
N ARG A 89 5.05 -5.14 -18.78
CA ARG A 89 5.12 -3.71 -18.42
C ARG A 89 5.09 -2.75 -19.61
N PRO A 90 5.80 -3.00 -20.74
CA PRO A 90 5.72 -2.11 -21.90
C PRO A 90 4.31 -1.99 -22.49
N ILE A 91 3.52 -3.06 -22.42
CA ILE A 91 2.12 -3.06 -22.89
C ILE A 91 1.25 -2.26 -21.93
N VAL A 92 1.40 -2.47 -20.61
CA VAL A 92 0.67 -1.69 -19.59
C VAL A 92 0.95 -0.19 -19.74
N SER A 93 2.24 0.19 -19.82
CA SER A 93 2.64 1.59 -20.02
C SER A 93 2.03 2.16 -21.29
N PHE A 94 2.18 1.48 -22.43
CA PHE A 94 1.65 1.93 -23.71
C PHE A 94 0.15 2.22 -23.64
N VAL A 95 -0.65 1.29 -23.09
CA VAL A 95 -2.10 1.45 -22.98
C VAL A 95 -2.45 2.65 -22.09
N VAL A 96 -1.84 2.74 -20.90
CA VAL A 96 -2.10 3.85 -19.96
C VAL A 96 -1.65 5.19 -20.54
N ASP A 97 -0.52 5.22 -21.26
CA ASP A 97 0.04 6.41 -21.88
C ASP A 97 -0.86 6.95 -22.99
N CYS A 98 -1.48 6.07 -23.78
CA CYS A 98 -2.44 6.45 -24.82
C CYS A 98 -3.77 7.01 -24.27
N LEU A 99 -4.15 6.66 -23.04
CA LEU A 99 -5.41 7.13 -22.45
C LEU A 99 -5.25 8.54 -21.85
N PRO A 100 -6.22 9.46 -22.02
CA PRO A 100 -6.16 10.81 -21.49
C PRO A 100 -6.55 10.89 -20.00
N ILE A 101 -5.96 10.05 -19.16
CA ILE A 101 -6.25 9.96 -17.72
C ILE A 101 -5.74 11.22 -17.01
N LYS A 102 -6.61 11.82 -16.19
CA LYS A 102 -6.36 12.99 -15.32
C LYS A 102 -6.83 12.71 -13.89
N ASN A 103 -6.53 13.60 -12.94
CA ASN A 103 -6.90 13.43 -11.53
C ASN A 103 -8.42 13.37 -11.25
N ASP A 104 -9.24 13.87 -12.18
CA ASP A 104 -10.70 13.82 -12.13
C ASP A 104 -11.30 12.63 -12.92
N SER A 105 -10.46 11.82 -13.56
CA SER A 105 -10.90 10.66 -14.33
C SER A 105 -11.22 9.49 -13.42
N LEU A 106 -12.34 8.81 -13.67
CA LEU A 106 -12.67 7.55 -13.01
C LEU A 106 -12.00 6.38 -13.75
N VAL A 107 -11.21 5.58 -13.05
CA VAL A 107 -10.49 4.42 -13.59
C VAL A 107 -10.95 3.16 -12.88
N LEU A 108 -11.36 2.16 -13.67
CA LEU A 108 -11.77 0.84 -13.19
C LEU A 108 -11.03 -0.24 -13.98
N ASP A 109 -10.42 -1.18 -13.26
CA ASP A 109 -9.88 -2.42 -13.82
C ASP A 109 -10.63 -3.61 -13.23
N THR A 110 -11.42 -4.32 -14.05
CA THR A 110 -12.32 -5.39 -13.58
C THR A 110 -11.61 -6.72 -13.34
N SER A 111 -10.34 -6.83 -13.74
CA SER A 111 -9.50 -8.01 -13.55
C SER A 111 -8.09 -7.55 -13.21
N CYS A 112 -7.99 -6.75 -12.15
CA CYS A 112 -6.78 -5.97 -11.91
C CYS A 112 -5.59 -6.86 -11.54
N GLY A 113 -5.83 -8.10 -11.08
CA GLY A 113 -4.78 -9.00 -10.63
C GLY A 113 -3.96 -8.32 -9.56
N SER A 114 -2.68 -8.16 -9.85
CA SER A 114 -1.76 -7.45 -8.99
C SER A 114 -2.03 -5.92 -8.97
N GLY A 115 -2.71 -5.36 -9.97
CA GLY A 115 -3.06 -3.94 -10.06
C GLY A 115 -2.14 -3.17 -11.01
N GLY A 116 -1.54 -3.85 -11.99
CA GLY A 116 -0.52 -3.24 -12.83
C GLY A 116 -1.01 -2.03 -13.62
N PHE A 117 -2.21 -2.07 -14.21
CA PHE A 117 -2.81 -0.93 -14.88
C PHE A 117 -3.14 0.21 -13.93
N LEU A 118 -3.73 -0.11 -12.77
CA LEU A 118 -4.12 0.87 -11.76
C LEU A 118 -2.90 1.63 -11.21
N LEU A 119 -1.82 0.92 -10.92
CA LEU A 119 -0.57 1.53 -10.46
C LEU A 119 0.07 2.42 -11.53
N HIS A 120 0.00 2.05 -12.82
CA HIS A 120 0.49 2.92 -13.89
C HIS A 120 -0.40 4.15 -14.10
N ALA A 121 -1.73 4.01 -13.97
CA ALA A 121 -2.65 5.14 -14.01
C ALA A 121 -2.38 6.13 -12.86
N LEU A 122 -2.15 5.60 -11.66
CA LEU A 122 -1.77 6.40 -10.49
C LEU A 122 -0.44 7.11 -10.70
N ASP A 123 0.60 6.42 -11.19
CA ASP A 123 1.89 7.03 -11.49
C ASP A 123 1.79 8.13 -12.56
N LYS A 124 0.92 7.96 -13.56
CA LYS A 124 0.63 8.99 -14.57
C LYS A 124 0.04 10.25 -13.95
N VAL A 125 -0.97 10.13 -13.09
CA VAL A 125 -1.56 11.28 -12.38
C VAL A 125 -0.57 11.92 -11.40
N ARG A 126 0.26 11.12 -10.74
CA ARG A 126 1.34 11.61 -9.87
C ARG A 126 2.40 12.39 -10.64
N LYS A 127 2.74 11.98 -11.86
CA LYS A 127 3.64 12.72 -12.76
C LYS A 127 3.03 14.06 -13.19
N GLN A 128 1.74 14.11 -13.48
CA GLN A 128 1.02 15.37 -13.74
C GLN A 128 1.09 16.32 -12.53
N ALA A 129 0.98 15.79 -11.30
CA ALA A 129 1.15 16.61 -10.10
C ALA A 129 2.54 17.26 -10.03
N ASN A 130 3.61 16.60 -10.49
CA ASN A 130 4.96 17.19 -10.55
C ASN A 130 5.04 18.38 -11.52
N GLU A 131 4.18 18.42 -12.53
CA GLU A 131 4.12 19.52 -13.51
C GLU A 131 3.28 20.69 -13.00
N TYR A 132 2.22 20.41 -12.23
CA TYR A 132 1.27 21.43 -11.77
C TYR A 132 1.60 22.04 -10.41
N HIS A 133 2.41 21.37 -9.59
CA HIS A 133 2.67 21.79 -8.21
C HIS A 133 4.16 21.83 -7.89
N ASP A 134 4.62 22.98 -7.38
CA ASP A 134 6.00 23.18 -6.94
C ASP A 134 6.21 22.67 -5.50
N LYS A 135 6.84 21.50 -5.42
CA LYS A 135 7.20 20.84 -4.15
C LYS A 135 8.22 21.60 -3.30
N SER A 136 8.88 22.64 -3.83
CA SER A 136 9.83 23.46 -3.06
C SER A 136 9.13 24.31 -2.00
N THR A 137 7.82 24.54 -2.15
CA THR A 137 7.00 25.27 -1.19
C THR A 137 6.19 24.31 -0.33
N ALA A 138 5.99 24.64 0.95
CA ALA A 138 5.16 23.82 1.85
C ALA A 138 3.74 23.63 1.29
N LYS A 139 3.16 24.69 0.71
CA LYS A 139 1.83 24.62 0.09
C LYS A 139 1.83 23.73 -1.16
N GLY A 140 2.79 23.91 -2.07
CA GLY A 140 2.85 23.12 -3.29
C GLY A 140 3.17 21.65 -3.04
N ALA A 141 3.91 21.31 -1.98
CA ALA A 141 4.09 19.93 -1.54
C ALA A 141 2.77 19.29 -1.07
N VAL A 142 1.95 20.03 -0.31
CA VAL A 142 0.62 19.58 0.12
C VAL A 142 -0.33 19.43 -1.07
N ASP A 143 -0.38 20.43 -1.95
CA ASP A 143 -1.23 20.41 -3.15
C ASP A 143 -0.84 19.27 -4.10
N HIS A 144 0.47 19.04 -4.29
CA HIS A 144 1.00 17.89 -5.03
C HIS A 144 0.48 16.57 -4.47
N CYS A 145 0.60 16.37 -3.15
CA CYS A 145 0.14 15.13 -2.53
C CYS A 145 -1.37 14.96 -2.67
N ASN A 146 -2.14 16.01 -2.38
CA ASN A 146 -3.58 15.99 -2.48
C ASN A 146 -4.05 15.69 -3.91
N TYR A 147 -3.33 16.15 -4.92
CA TYR A 147 -3.69 15.95 -6.33
C TYR A 147 -3.77 14.47 -6.71
N TRP A 148 -2.72 13.70 -6.40
CA TRP A 148 -2.68 12.28 -6.75
C TRP A 148 -3.35 11.39 -5.69
N HIS A 149 -3.31 11.80 -4.42
CA HIS A 149 -3.91 11.02 -3.32
C HIS A 149 -5.44 11.01 -3.41
N ASN A 150 -6.08 12.15 -3.71
CA ASN A 150 -7.53 12.18 -3.94
C ASN A 150 -7.94 11.33 -5.15
N PHE A 151 -7.13 11.31 -6.21
CA PHE A 151 -7.38 10.44 -7.36
C PHE A 151 -7.32 8.96 -6.96
N ALA A 152 -6.31 8.57 -6.19
CA ALA A 152 -6.17 7.21 -5.68
C ALA A 152 -7.38 6.81 -4.82
N GLU A 153 -7.75 7.65 -3.84
CA GLU A 153 -8.80 7.36 -2.86
C GLU A 153 -10.20 7.29 -3.51
N LYS A 154 -10.49 8.22 -4.43
CA LYS A 154 -11.88 8.45 -4.89
C LYS A 154 -12.15 7.97 -6.30
N ASN A 155 -11.11 7.78 -7.11
CA ASN A 155 -11.26 7.63 -8.56
C ASN A 155 -10.55 6.39 -9.13
N LEU A 156 -9.85 5.60 -8.32
CA LEU A 156 -9.08 4.44 -8.79
C LEU A 156 -9.61 3.14 -8.17
N PHE A 157 -10.21 2.28 -9.00
CA PHE A 157 -10.90 1.07 -8.55
C PHE A 157 -10.40 -0.19 -9.25
N GLY A 158 -10.28 -1.28 -8.50
CA GLY A 158 -9.90 -2.59 -9.00
C GLY A 158 -10.81 -3.68 -8.47
N ILE A 159 -11.18 -4.62 -9.33
CA ILE A 159 -11.86 -5.85 -8.95
C ILE A 159 -10.93 -7.02 -9.24
N GLU A 160 -10.74 -7.89 -8.24
CA GLU A 160 -9.98 -9.13 -8.39
C GLU A 160 -10.68 -10.24 -7.61
N ILE A 161 -10.84 -11.39 -8.27
CA ILE A 161 -11.51 -12.56 -7.71
C ILE A 161 -10.55 -13.43 -6.87
N ASN A 162 -9.25 -13.36 -7.17
CA ASN A 162 -8.22 -14.09 -6.47
C ASN A 162 -7.75 -13.34 -5.23
N GLN A 163 -8.04 -13.94 -4.07
CA GLN A 163 -7.82 -13.34 -2.76
C GLN A 163 -6.34 -13.02 -2.45
N GLY A 164 -5.39 -13.68 -3.13
CA GLY A 164 -3.96 -13.42 -2.95
C GLY A 164 -3.49 -12.06 -3.46
N CYS A 165 -4.24 -11.43 -4.38
CA CYS A 165 -3.84 -10.16 -5.01
C CYS A 165 -4.76 -8.99 -4.62
N SER A 166 -5.99 -9.26 -4.16
CA SER A 166 -7.00 -8.25 -3.82
C SER A 166 -6.65 -7.35 -2.62
N VAL A 167 -5.66 -7.71 -1.80
CA VAL A 167 -5.24 -6.93 -0.62
C VAL A 167 -4.34 -5.73 -0.97
N LEU A 168 -3.80 -5.67 -2.20
CA LEU A 168 -2.68 -4.77 -2.52
C LEU A 168 -3.10 -3.39 -3.02
N VAL A 169 -4.29 -3.25 -3.62
CA VAL A 169 -4.78 -1.95 -4.13
C VAL A 169 -5.41 -1.11 -3.01
N ALA A 170 -6.07 -1.77 -2.04
CA ALA A 170 -6.72 -1.07 -0.91
C ALA A 170 -5.70 -0.49 0.08
N ASN A 171 -4.61 -1.20 0.38
CA ASN A 171 -3.68 -0.82 1.46
C ASN A 171 -2.59 0.18 1.07
N LEU A 172 -2.49 0.58 -0.21
CA LEU A 172 -1.49 1.54 -0.66
C LEU A 172 -1.97 3.01 -0.60
N ILE A 173 -3.26 3.21 -0.31
CA ILE A 173 -3.95 4.49 -0.47
C ILE A 173 -4.38 5.09 0.89
N PHE A 174 -4.29 4.33 1.99
CA PHE A 174 -4.66 4.79 3.35
C PHE A 174 -3.49 4.79 4.33
#